data_AF-W9DMN4-F1
#
_entry.id   AF-W9DMN4-F1
#
_cell.length_a   1.000
_cell.length_b   1.000
_cell.length_c   1.000
_cell.angle_alpha   90.00
_cell.angle_beta   90.00
_cell.angle_gamma   90.00
#
_symmetry.space_group_name_H-M   'P 1'
#
loop_
_entity.id
_entity.type
_entity.pdbx_description
1 polymer ?
#
loop_
_entity_poly.entity_id
_entity_poly.type
_entity_poly.pdbx_seq_one_letter_code
_entity_poly.pdbx_strand_id
1 'polypeptide(L)'
;MLVSTVSGQTYSGVEFSSGDPSFADEIVEYQLNGGAEDGNISRILGIPDRKSVSLGAYGSVVLKFTDNALTCSGDEQDDLVVYEAGTSAQEIVEVFISVDGNEWIRVGTGNRKSFFDIDSVAGVKYGEKYSYVKIVDYTGLNIGSSYEGADMDAVGAITSTGPATNEESNNELPVSQTEIPEFPTIATPMLAIMGLALISSRKKQ
;
A
#
# COMPACT_ATOMS: atom_id res chain seq x y z
N MET A 1 -27.38 10.46 -14.54
CA MET A 1 -26.12 9.82 -14.11
C MET A 1 -26.52 8.83 -13.04
N LEU A 2 -26.56 7.53 -13.36
CA LEU A 2 -26.82 6.51 -12.36
C LEU A 2 -25.52 6.31 -11.58
N VAL A 3 -25.53 6.68 -10.30
CA VAL A 3 -24.47 6.30 -9.37
C VAL A 3 -24.67 4.81 -9.13
N SER A 4 -23.80 3.97 -9.71
CA SER A 4 -23.70 2.58 -9.32
C SER A 4 -23.16 2.56 -7.89
N THR A 5 -24.04 2.41 -6.91
CA THR A 5 -23.63 2.02 -5.56
C THR A 5 -23.07 0.62 -5.69
N VAL A 6 -21.74 0.49 -5.64
CA VAL A 6 -21.09 -0.78 -5.33
C VAL A 6 -21.65 -1.18 -3.97
N SER A 7 -22.50 -2.21 -3.96
CA SER A 7 -22.96 -2.80 -2.70
C SER A 7 -21.74 -3.48 -2.09
N GLY A 8 -21.41 -3.15 -0.85
CA GLY A 8 -20.37 -3.85 -0.11
C GLY A 8 -20.64 -5.35 -0.09
N GLN A 9 -19.58 -6.14 0.09
CA GLN A 9 -19.67 -7.59 0.26
C GLN A 9 -19.39 -7.97 1.72
N THR A 10 -20.00 -9.05 2.18
CA THR A 10 -19.81 -9.53 3.56
C THR A 10 -19.01 -10.83 3.57
N TYR A 11 -17.90 -10.84 4.30
CA TYR A 11 -17.08 -12.03 4.52
C TYR A 11 -17.00 -12.33 6.02
N SER A 12 -17.35 -13.55 6.40
CA SER A 12 -17.29 -14.01 7.80
C SER A 12 -17.98 -13.05 8.80
N GLY A 13 -19.06 -12.39 8.35
CA GLY A 13 -19.86 -11.44 9.13
C GLY A 13 -19.32 -10.01 9.21
N VAL A 14 -18.35 -9.65 8.37
CA VAL A 14 -17.77 -8.29 8.28
C VAL A 14 -18.09 -7.73 6.90
N GLU A 15 -18.62 -6.50 6.85
CA GLU A 15 -18.94 -5.81 5.60
C GLU A 15 -17.72 -5.02 5.10
N PHE A 16 -17.44 -5.14 3.81
CA PHE A 16 -16.37 -4.43 3.12
C PHE A 16 -16.95 -3.67 1.93
N SER A 17 -16.84 -2.35 1.96
CA SER A 17 -17.38 -1.46 0.92
C SER A 17 -16.78 -1.74 -0.47
N SER A 18 -15.50 -2.12 -0.52
CA SER A 18 -14.78 -2.45 -1.76
C SER A 18 -14.90 -3.94 -2.16
N GLY A 19 -15.34 -4.84 -1.28
CA GLY A 19 -15.40 -6.28 -1.54
C GLY A 19 -14.03 -6.96 -1.51
N ASP A 20 -13.78 -7.93 -2.41
CA ASP A 20 -12.51 -8.70 -2.50
C ASP A 20 -11.23 -7.82 -2.49
N PRO A 21 -11.17 -6.66 -3.19
CA PRO A 21 -10.02 -5.74 -3.12
C PRO A 21 -9.73 -5.14 -1.75
N SER A 22 -10.50 -5.46 -0.71
CA SER A 22 -10.22 -4.98 0.65
C SER A 22 -9.15 -5.80 1.36
N PHE A 23 -8.74 -6.94 0.78
CA PHE A 23 -7.87 -7.92 1.41
C PHE A 23 -6.45 -7.84 0.86
N ALA A 24 -5.47 -8.22 1.70
CA ALA A 24 -4.08 -8.27 1.29
C ALA A 24 -3.88 -9.29 0.16
N ASP A 25 -3.05 -8.93 -0.82
CA ASP A 25 -2.92 -9.61 -2.10
C ASP A 25 -1.47 -9.97 -2.48
N GLU A 26 -0.49 -9.50 -1.71
CA GLU A 26 0.93 -9.81 -1.88
C GLU A 26 1.58 -10.23 -0.56
N ILE A 27 2.44 -11.25 -0.62
CA ILE A 27 3.32 -11.64 0.47
C ILE A 27 4.70 -11.03 0.20
N VAL A 28 5.15 -10.17 1.10
CA VAL A 28 6.46 -9.50 1.01
C VAL A 28 7.54 -10.34 1.69
N GLU A 29 7.22 -10.89 2.87
CA GLU A 29 8.14 -11.70 3.65
C GLU A 29 7.37 -12.75 4.44
N TYR A 30 7.99 -13.92 4.62
CA TYR A 30 7.48 -14.98 5.48
C TYR A 30 8.60 -15.74 6.13
N GLN A 31 8.47 -15.90 7.44
CA GLN A 31 9.43 -16.59 8.29
C GLN A 31 8.67 -17.63 9.08
N LEU A 32 8.60 -18.85 8.55
CA LEU A 32 8.19 -20.02 9.30
C LEU A 32 9.25 -20.34 10.36
N ASN A 33 8.81 -20.65 11.58
CA ASN A 33 9.71 -21.00 12.66
C ASN A 33 9.24 -22.22 13.46
N GLY A 34 10.17 -22.85 14.19
CA GLY A 34 9.95 -24.03 15.01
C GLY A 34 9.65 -25.33 14.23
N GLY A 35 8.66 -26.10 14.68
CA GLY A 35 8.34 -27.47 14.22
C GLY A 35 7.13 -27.60 13.29
N ALA A 36 6.44 -26.51 12.96
CA ALA A 36 5.30 -26.54 12.05
C ALA A 36 5.72 -27.06 10.66
N GLU A 37 4.89 -27.93 10.07
CA GLU A 37 5.08 -28.33 8.68
C GLU A 37 4.43 -27.26 7.79
N ASP A 38 5.24 -26.63 6.92
CA ASP A 38 4.82 -25.48 6.14
C ASP A 38 3.56 -25.75 5.30
N GLY A 39 2.71 -24.74 5.21
CA GLY A 39 1.49 -24.76 4.41
C GLY A 39 1.70 -24.17 3.01
N ASN A 40 0.65 -24.21 2.19
CA ASN A 40 0.62 -23.32 1.03
C ASN A 40 0.43 -21.88 1.54
N ILE A 41 1.50 -21.10 1.53
CA ILE A 41 1.51 -19.72 2.01
C ILE A 41 0.47 -18.81 1.34
N SER A 42 0.08 -19.10 0.10
CA SER A 42 -0.92 -18.30 -0.62
C SER A 42 -2.31 -18.33 0.04
N ARG A 43 -2.51 -19.17 1.06
CA ARG A 43 -3.77 -19.28 1.81
C ARG A 43 -4.09 -18.04 2.64
N ILE A 44 -3.09 -17.25 3.02
CA ILE A 44 -3.30 -16.00 3.77
C ILE A 44 -3.82 -14.83 2.90
N LEU A 45 -3.82 -14.99 1.58
CA LEU A 45 -4.15 -13.93 0.63
C LEU A 45 -5.62 -13.95 0.24
N GLY A 46 -6.18 -12.76 0.04
CA GLY A 46 -7.57 -12.58 -0.37
C GLY A 46 -8.57 -12.79 0.77
N ILE A 47 -9.79 -13.18 0.40
CA ILE A 47 -10.93 -13.30 1.32
C ILE A 47 -10.76 -14.50 2.28
N PRO A 48 -11.31 -14.42 3.51
CA PRO A 48 -11.24 -15.54 4.45
C PRO A 48 -12.02 -16.74 3.92
N ASP A 49 -11.35 -17.88 3.79
CA ASP A 49 -11.94 -19.12 3.27
C ASP A 49 -11.76 -20.33 4.21
N ARG A 50 -11.21 -20.07 5.41
CA ARG A 50 -10.86 -21.05 6.46
C ARG A 50 -9.74 -21.98 6.08
N LYS A 51 -8.98 -21.69 5.03
CA LYS A 51 -7.71 -22.37 4.78
C LYS A 51 -6.61 -21.49 5.34
N SER A 52 -5.83 -22.05 6.23
CA SER A 52 -4.74 -21.31 6.87
C SER A 52 -3.36 -21.77 6.43
N VAL A 53 -2.39 -20.90 6.69
CA VAL A 53 -0.96 -21.19 6.77
C VAL A 53 -0.49 -20.94 8.20
N SER A 54 0.26 -21.88 8.76
CA SER A 54 0.85 -21.72 10.10
C SER A 54 2.04 -20.77 10.02
N LEU A 55 2.19 -19.84 10.97
CA LEU A 55 3.45 -19.10 11.15
C LEU A 55 4.52 -19.94 11.85
N GLY A 56 4.13 -21.01 12.53
CA GLY A 56 4.96 -21.70 13.49
C GLY A 56 5.27 -20.85 14.73
N ALA A 57 5.98 -21.43 15.70
CA ALA A 57 6.23 -20.72 16.95
C ALA A 57 7.18 -19.53 16.76
N TYR A 58 6.71 -18.32 17.10
CA TYR A 58 7.43 -17.06 16.87
C TYR A 58 7.76 -16.75 15.40
N GLY A 59 7.04 -17.37 14.46
CA GLY A 59 7.17 -16.99 13.05
C GLY A 59 6.44 -15.69 12.73
N SER A 60 6.63 -15.22 11.51
CA SER A 60 6.04 -13.97 11.05
C SER A 60 5.73 -13.94 9.57
N VAL A 61 4.84 -13.02 9.20
CA VAL A 61 4.51 -12.72 7.80
C VAL A 61 4.36 -11.22 7.63
N VAL A 62 4.83 -10.72 6.50
CA VAL A 62 4.58 -9.36 6.01
C VAL A 62 3.74 -9.47 4.74
N LEU A 63 2.58 -8.84 4.79
CA LEU A 63 1.63 -8.75 3.70
C LEU A 63 1.55 -7.32 3.19
N LYS A 64 1.12 -7.19 1.95
CA LYS A 64 0.91 -5.91 1.29
C LYS A 64 -0.46 -5.86 0.60
N PHE A 65 -1.01 -4.67 0.63
CA PHE A 65 -2.15 -4.20 -0.15
C PHE A 65 -1.62 -3.51 -1.41
N THR A 66 -1.75 -4.15 -2.58
CA THR A 66 -1.22 -3.58 -3.84
C THR A 66 -2.25 -2.76 -4.62
N ASP A 67 -3.54 -3.09 -4.49
CA ASP A 67 -4.64 -2.41 -5.18
C ASP A 67 -5.55 -1.57 -4.25
N ASN A 68 -5.31 -1.62 -2.94
CA ASN A 68 -5.91 -0.76 -1.92
C ASN A 68 -4.87 -0.32 -0.87
N ALA A 69 -5.32 0.37 0.16
CA ALA A 69 -4.55 0.62 1.37
C ALA A 69 -5.48 0.75 2.59
N LEU A 70 -5.01 0.28 3.74
CA LEU A 70 -5.66 0.53 5.03
C LEU A 70 -5.55 2.02 5.38
N THR A 71 -6.63 2.60 5.89
CA THR A 71 -6.69 3.98 6.38
C THR A 71 -7.61 4.07 7.58
N CYS A 72 -7.44 5.11 8.38
CA CYS A 72 -8.37 5.49 9.45
C CYS A 72 -9.79 5.75 8.93
N SER A 73 -10.79 5.40 9.72
CA SER A 73 -12.19 5.78 9.54
C SER A 73 -12.49 7.17 10.10
N GLY A 74 -11.74 7.61 11.10
CA GLY A 74 -11.98 8.87 11.80
C GLY A 74 -13.00 8.77 12.92
N ASP A 75 -13.40 7.57 13.31
CA ASP A 75 -14.28 7.29 14.46
C ASP A 75 -13.78 6.05 15.25
N GLU A 76 -14.59 5.54 16.19
CA GLU A 76 -14.23 4.40 17.07
C GLU A 76 -14.53 3.03 16.43
N GLN A 77 -14.82 2.97 15.13
CA GLN A 77 -15.05 1.71 14.42
C GLN A 77 -13.72 1.04 14.05
N ASP A 78 -13.76 -0.29 13.95
CA ASP A 78 -12.60 -1.06 13.55
C ASP A 78 -12.25 -0.84 12.08
N ASP A 79 -10.97 -0.62 11.78
CA ASP A 79 -10.46 -0.38 10.43
C ASP A 79 -9.80 -1.60 9.82
N LEU A 80 -9.28 -2.51 10.65
CA LEU A 80 -8.54 -3.69 10.25
C LEU A 80 -9.14 -4.93 10.90
N VAL A 81 -9.20 -6.02 10.15
CA VAL A 81 -9.51 -7.35 10.67
C VAL A 81 -8.42 -8.35 10.28
N VAL A 82 -8.04 -9.17 11.24
CA VAL A 82 -7.12 -10.29 11.07
C VAL A 82 -7.87 -11.59 11.36
N TYR A 83 -7.75 -12.56 10.45
CA TYR A 83 -8.36 -13.88 10.56
C TYR A 83 -7.29 -14.93 10.84
N GLU A 84 -7.35 -15.48 12.04
CA GLU A 84 -6.62 -16.65 12.49
C GLU A 84 -7.64 -17.79 12.65
N ALA A 85 -7.38 -18.93 12.03
CA ALA A 85 -8.33 -20.05 11.90
C ALA A 85 -8.21 -21.08 13.02
N GLY A 86 -7.17 -20.96 13.85
CA GLY A 86 -6.91 -21.84 14.98
C GLY A 86 -8.01 -21.79 16.02
N THR A 87 -8.06 -22.84 16.82
CA THR A 87 -9.10 -23.01 17.84
C THR A 87 -8.61 -22.64 19.24
N SER A 88 -7.30 -22.50 19.43
CA SER A 88 -6.72 -22.11 20.72
C SER A 88 -7.05 -20.66 21.03
N ALA A 89 -7.42 -20.37 22.27
CA ALA A 89 -7.54 -18.99 22.76
C ALA A 89 -6.19 -18.42 23.24
N GLN A 90 -5.13 -19.23 23.16
CA GLN A 90 -3.80 -18.90 23.66
C GLN A 90 -2.82 -18.62 22.50
N GLU A 91 -3.19 -18.86 21.25
CA GLU A 91 -2.41 -18.53 20.05
C GLU A 91 -2.62 -17.06 19.73
N ILE A 92 -1.80 -16.20 20.35
CA ILE A 92 -1.90 -14.75 20.19
C ILE A 92 -0.94 -14.33 19.09
N VAL A 93 -1.41 -13.47 18.20
CA VAL A 93 -0.56 -12.76 17.25
C VAL A 93 -0.39 -11.31 17.65
N GLU A 94 0.75 -10.73 17.31
CA GLU A 94 1.00 -9.29 17.38
C GLU A 94 0.94 -8.69 15.97
N VAL A 95 0.20 -7.58 15.84
CA VAL A 95 -0.13 -6.95 14.56
C VAL A 95 0.52 -5.58 14.47
N PHE A 96 1.15 -5.31 13.33
CA PHE A 96 1.79 -4.05 13.00
C PHE A 96 1.34 -3.58 11.62
N ILE A 97 1.35 -2.27 11.41
CA ILE A 97 1.09 -1.65 10.11
C ILE A 97 2.24 -0.75 9.71
N SER A 98 2.40 -0.53 8.41
CA SER A 98 3.43 0.34 7.87
C SER A 98 3.00 0.97 6.54
N VAL A 99 3.54 2.15 6.27
CA VAL A 99 3.41 2.83 4.98
C VAL A 99 4.42 2.28 3.97
N ASP A 100 5.62 1.93 4.42
CA ASP A 100 6.78 1.66 3.56
C ASP A 100 7.40 0.26 3.70
N GLY A 101 6.95 -0.51 4.70
CA GLY A 101 7.48 -1.85 5.02
C GLY A 101 8.75 -1.82 5.89
N ASN A 102 9.27 -0.65 6.25
CA ASN A 102 10.49 -0.51 7.06
C ASN A 102 10.18 0.01 8.48
N GLU A 103 9.37 1.05 8.57
CA GLU A 103 8.95 1.62 9.85
C GLU A 103 7.60 1.06 10.27
N TRP A 104 7.54 0.45 11.46
CA TRP A 104 6.39 -0.32 11.89
C TRP A 104 5.70 0.33 13.10
N ILE A 105 4.39 0.52 12.98
CA ILE A 105 3.52 0.96 14.07
C ILE A 105 2.85 -0.29 14.63
N ARG A 106 3.03 -0.54 15.92
CA ARG A 106 2.35 -1.63 16.61
C ARG A 106 0.89 -1.25 16.83
N VAL A 107 -0.02 -2.07 16.30
CA VAL A 107 -1.48 -1.88 16.44
C VAL A 107 -1.97 -2.54 17.73
N GLY A 108 -1.65 -3.82 17.92
CA GLY A 108 -2.19 -4.58 19.05
C GLY A 108 -1.91 -6.06 18.97
N THR A 109 -2.61 -6.82 19.81
CA THR A 109 -2.57 -8.29 19.82
C THR A 109 -3.95 -8.85 19.54
N GLY A 110 -4.02 -9.97 18.83
CA GLY A 110 -5.26 -10.64 18.47
C GLY A 110 -5.18 -12.16 18.59
N ASN A 111 -6.33 -12.80 18.50
CA ASN A 111 -6.52 -14.25 18.40
C ASN A 111 -7.79 -14.52 17.58
N ARG A 112 -7.82 -15.62 16.82
CA ARG A 112 -8.95 -15.96 15.95
C ARG A 112 -9.30 -14.79 15.00
N LYS A 113 -10.58 -14.40 14.93
CA LYS A 113 -11.01 -13.18 14.24
C LYS A 113 -10.89 -11.98 15.17
N SER A 114 -9.90 -11.13 14.93
CA SER A 114 -9.62 -9.94 15.73
C SER A 114 -9.79 -8.66 14.93
N PHE A 115 -10.32 -7.63 15.58
CA PHE A 115 -10.61 -6.34 14.99
C PHE A 115 -9.76 -5.25 15.66
N PHE A 116 -9.40 -4.24 14.88
CA PHE A 116 -8.56 -3.15 15.35
C PHE A 116 -9.04 -1.82 14.76
N ASP A 117 -9.50 -0.93 15.64
CA ASP A 117 -9.51 0.52 15.45
C ASP A 117 -8.06 1.02 15.45
N ILE A 118 -7.61 1.55 14.32
CA ILE A 118 -6.25 2.12 14.20
C ILE A 118 -6.22 3.63 14.48
N ASP A 119 -7.37 4.30 14.48
CA ASP A 119 -7.52 5.72 14.84
C ASP A 119 -6.97 6.02 16.25
N SER A 120 -7.14 5.08 17.18
CA SER A 120 -6.65 5.20 18.57
C SER A 120 -5.15 4.90 18.76
N VAL A 121 -4.45 4.41 17.73
CA VAL A 121 -3.07 3.90 17.85
C VAL A 121 -2.05 5.04 17.72
N ALA A 122 -1.16 5.15 18.71
CA ALA A 122 -0.10 6.15 18.69
C ALA A 122 0.84 5.97 17.48
N GLY A 123 1.03 7.05 16.72
CA GLY A 123 1.83 7.07 15.49
C GLY A 123 1.01 6.94 14.21
N VAL A 124 -0.25 6.51 14.31
CA VAL A 124 -1.19 6.53 13.19
C VAL A 124 -1.67 7.96 12.94
N LYS A 125 -1.79 8.30 11.65
CA LYS A 125 -2.24 9.59 11.15
C LYS A 125 -3.45 9.42 10.23
N TYR A 126 -4.45 10.27 10.43
CA TYR A 126 -5.63 10.35 9.58
C TYR A 126 -5.25 10.70 8.14
N GLY A 127 -5.80 9.96 7.16
CA GLY A 127 -5.55 10.13 5.72
C GLY A 127 -4.26 9.49 5.21
N GLU A 128 -3.43 8.92 6.08
CA GLU A 128 -2.25 8.15 5.70
C GLU A 128 -2.65 6.77 5.15
N LYS A 129 -1.85 6.24 4.21
CA LYS A 129 -2.12 4.97 3.56
C LYS A 129 -1.14 3.91 4.05
N TYR A 130 -1.62 2.98 4.86
CA TYR A 130 -0.81 1.86 5.35
C TYR A 130 -0.96 0.68 4.39
N SER A 131 0.02 0.53 3.50
CA SER A 131 0.02 -0.55 2.50
C SER A 131 0.54 -1.87 3.04
N TYR A 132 1.15 -1.92 4.22
CA TYR A 132 1.78 -3.12 4.76
C TYR A 132 1.18 -3.51 6.10
N VAL A 133 1.02 -4.82 6.31
CA VAL A 133 0.65 -5.42 7.60
C VAL A 133 1.66 -6.50 7.93
N LYS A 134 2.20 -6.47 9.15
CA LYS A 134 3.05 -7.53 9.67
C LYS A 134 2.36 -8.21 10.83
N ILE A 135 2.43 -9.53 10.84
CA ILE A 135 1.86 -10.39 11.87
C ILE A 135 2.96 -11.28 12.39
N VAL A 136 3.07 -11.36 13.72
CA VAL A 136 4.05 -12.20 14.43
C VAL A 136 3.30 -13.12 15.37
N ASP A 137 3.60 -14.41 15.36
CA ASP A 137 3.16 -15.32 16.41
C ASP A 137 3.80 -14.89 17.73
N TYR A 138 2.98 -14.40 18.68
CA TYR A 138 3.47 -13.78 19.90
C TYR A 138 3.74 -14.81 21.00
N THR A 139 2.93 -15.87 21.08
CA THR A 139 2.99 -16.80 22.22
C THR A 139 3.98 -17.94 22.03
N GLY A 140 4.29 -18.35 20.80
CA GLY A 140 5.19 -19.48 20.55
C GLY A 140 4.67 -20.76 21.18
N LEU A 141 3.37 -21.04 21.04
CA LEU A 141 2.77 -22.23 21.62
C LEU A 141 3.17 -23.49 20.88
N ASN A 142 3.20 -24.62 21.60
CA ASN A 142 3.38 -25.96 21.05
C ASN A 142 4.71 -26.22 20.32
N ILE A 143 5.77 -25.46 20.62
CA ILE A 143 7.12 -25.59 20.02
C ILE A 143 7.57 -27.05 19.85
N GLY A 144 7.99 -27.40 18.64
CA GLY A 144 8.33 -28.74 18.16
C GLY A 144 7.15 -29.54 17.57
N SER A 145 5.94 -29.01 17.54
CA SER A 145 4.75 -29.72 17.02
C SER A 145 4.45 -29.33 15.58
N SER A 146 3.88 -30.25 14.79
CA SER A 146 3.52 -29.96 13.39
C SER A 146 2.36 -28.96 13.22
N TYR A 147 1.70 -28.57 14.32
CA TYR A 147 0.51 -27.70 14.36
C TYR A 147 0.75 -26.47 15.25
N GLU A 148 1.99 -26.11 15.51
CA GLU A 148 2.31 -24.97 16.36
C GLU A 148 2.12 -23.62 15.66
N GLY A 149 1.98 -22.58 16.47
CA GLY A 149 1.87 -21.19 16.01
C GLY A 149 0.51 -20.83 15.41
N ALA A 150 0.31 -19.54 15.18
CA ALA A 150 -0.92 -19.01 14.62
C ALA A 150 -1.23 -19.54 13.20
N ASP A 151 -2.51 -19.88 12.97
CA ASP A 151 -3.03 -20.39 11.70
C ASP A 151 -3.65 -19.25 10.88
N MET A 152 -2.87 -18.53 10.08
CA MET A 152 -3.32 -17.33 9.38
C MET A 152 -4.16 -17.63 8.13
N ASP A 153 -5.35 -17.02 8.02
CA ASP A 153 -6.33 -17.19 6.93
C ASP A 153 -6.44 -15.94 6.05
N ALA A 154 -6.59 -14.74 6.63
CA ALA A 154 -6.74 -13.52 5.84
C ALA A 154 -6.46 -12.25 6.66
N VAL A 155 -6.20 -11.16 5.95
CA VAL A 155 -6.11 -9.80 6.51
C VAL A 155 -6.90 -8.84 5.63
N GLY A 156 -7.86 -8.13 6.22
CA GLY A 156 -8.77 -7.24 5.49
C GLY A 156 -8.79 -5.82 6.07
N ALA A 157 -8.70 -4.83 5.21
CA ALA A 157 -8.93 -3.42 5.53
C ALA A 157 -10.44 -3.12 5.44
N ILE A 158 -11.10 -3.04 6.59
CA ILE A 158 -12.51 -2.64 6.71
C ILE A 158 -12.67 -1.21 6.19
N THR A 159 -11.79 -0.33 6.66
CA THR A 159 -11.67 1.03 6.14
C THR A 159 -10.50 1.08 5.15
N SER A 160 -10.83 1.19 3.86
CA SER A 160 -9.84 1.20 2.79
C SER A 160 -9.99 2.38 1.84
N THR A 161 -8.89 2.73 1.19
CA THR A 161 -8.84 3.73 0.12
C THR A 161 -8.05 3.17 -1.07
N GLY A 162 -7.97 3.95 -2.16
CA GLY A 162 -7.12 3.60 -3.29
C GLY A 162 -5.65 3.46 -2.88
N PRO A 163 -4.85 2.72 -3.64
CA PRO A 163 -3.51 2.31 -3.23
C PRO A 163 -2.61 3.51 -2.93
N ALA A 164 -1.57 3.30 -2.11
CA ALA A 164 -0.52 4.30 -1.94
C ALA A 164 0.11 4.59 -3.31
N THR A 165 0.12 5.86 -3.71
CA THR A 165 0.83 6.27 -4.92
C THR A 165 2.31 6.31 -4.60
N ASN A 166 3.13 5.67 -5.42
CA ASN A 166 4.59 5.84 -5.37
C ASN A 166 4.91 7.26 -5.86
N GLU A 167 4.67 8.27 -5.03
CA GLU A 167 5.15 9.63 -5.24
C GLU A 167 6.66 9.66 -4.93
N GLU A 168 7.45 8.89 -5.67
CA GLU A 168 8.90 9.05 -5.71
C GLU A 168 9.23 10.37 -6.44
N SER A 169 9.44 11.43 -5.67
CA SER A 169 10.39 12.52 -5.96
C SER A 169 10.32 13.28 -7.30
N ASN A 170 9.18 13.41 -7.98
CA ASN A 170 9.07 14.44 -9.02
C ASN A 170 8.74 15.80 -8.37
N ASN A 171 9.71 16.36 -7.65
CA ASN A 171 9.72 17.77 -7.29
C ASN A 171 10.04 18.62 -8.54
N GLU A 172 9.35 18.39 -9.64
CA GLU A 172 9.23 19.39 -10.70
C GLU A 172 8.20 20.40 -10.20
N LEU A 173 8.72 21.56 -9.77
CA LEU A 173 7.93 22.75 -9.54
C LEU A 173 6.88 22.90 -10.67
N PRO A 174 5.62 23.26 -10.37
CA PRO A 174 4.65 23.50 -11.42
C PRO A 174 5.16 24.64 -12.31
N VAL A 175 5.64 24.30 -13.51
CA VAL A 175 5.91 25.28 -14.56
C VAL A 175 4.55 25.87 -14.92
N SER A 176 4.31 27.09 -14.44
CA SER A 176 3.20 27.91 -14.89
C SER A 176 3.34 28.12 -16.39
N GLN A 177 2.61 27.33 -17.18
CA GLN A 177 2.40 27.61 -18.59
C GLN A 177 1.46 28.81 -18.70
N THR A 178 2.04 30.00 -18.63
CA THR A 178 1.45 31.15 -19.28
C THR A 178 1.68 30.95 -20.77
N GLU A 179 0.72 30.31 -21.44
CA GLU A 179 0.67 30.27 -22.90
C GLU A 179 0.58 31.72 -23.40
N ILE A 180 1.70 32.21 -23.93
CA ILE A 180 1.76 33.47 -24.67
C ILE A 180 1.12 33.16 -26.04
N PRO A 181 0.06 33.87 -26.47
CA PRO A 181 -0.51 33.63 -27.79
C PRO A 181 0.49 34.02 -28.87
N GLU A 182 0.81 33.07 -29.75
CA GLU A 182 1.67 33.29 -30.91
C GLU A 182 0.98 34.21 -31.92
N PHE A 183 1.55 35.39 -32.19
CA PHE A 183 1.11 36.21 -33.31
C PHE A 183 1.69 35.67 -34.63
N PRO A 184 0.92 35.64 -35.73
CA PRO A 184 1.42 35.17 -37.01
C PRO A 184 2.51 36.10 -37.54
N THR A 185 3.70 35.55 -37.78
CA THR A 185 4.83 36.25 -38.39
C THR A 185 4.52 36.55 -39.86
N ILE A 186 4.31 37.82 -40.22
CA ILE A 186 4.23 38.27 -41.61
C ILE A 186 5.66 38.47 -42.13
N ALA A 187 6.11 37.57 -43.00
CA ALA A 187 7.38 37.71 -43.71
C ALA A 187 7.34 38.91 -44.68
N THR A 188 8.27 39.86 -44.50
CA THR A 188 8.53 40.93 -45.45
C THR A 188 9.80 40.60 -46.25
N PRO A 189 9.82 40.73 -47.59
CA PRO A 189 11.04 40.53 -48.37
C PRO A 189 11.92 41.79 -48.30
N MET A 190 13.18 41.62 -47.87
CA MET A 190 14.18 42.69 -47.96
C MET A 190 14.71 42.83 -49.38
N LEU A 191 14.64 44.06 -49.89
CA LEU A 191 15.22 44.53 -51.14
C LEU A 191 16.74 44.73 -50.97
N ALA A 192 17.55 44.08 -51.81
CA ALA A 192 19.00 44.30 -51.84
C ALA A 192 19.33 45.61 -52.60
N ILE A 193 19.90 46.59 -51.91
CA ILE A 193 20.43 47.83 -52.52
C ILE A 193 21.95 47.69 -52.69
N MET A 194 22.36 47.75 -53.96
CA MET A 194 23.73 47.86 -54.46
C MET A 194 24.41 49.14 -53.96
N GLY A 195 25.65 49.04 -53.48
CA GLY A 195 26.44 50.19 -52.99
C GLY A 195 27.92 50.05 -53.32
N LEU A 196 28.30 50.68 -54.43
CA LEU A 196 29.63 50.84 -55.00
C LEU A 196 30.58 51.63 -54.07
N ALA A 197 31.84 51.19 -53.91
CA ALA A 197 32.90 52.04 -53.35
C ALA A 197 34.23 51.82 -54.11
N LEU A 198 34.52 52.74 -55.02
CA LEU A 198 35.87 53.08 -55.47
C LEU A 198 36.57 53.86 -54.36
N ILE A 199 37.85 53.61 -54.11
CA ILE A 199 38.87 54.65 -53.86
C ILE A 199 40.27 54.03 -54.01
N SER A 200 41.06 54.72 -54.82
CA SER A 200 42.48 54.48 -55.06
C SER A 200 43.34 55.25 -54.04
N SER A 201 44.51 54.73 -53.70
CA SER A 201 45.70 55.58 -53.57
C SER A 201 46.99 54.80 -53.81
N ARG A 202 47.90 55.43 -54.55
CA ARG A 202 49.24 55.00 -54.92
C ARG A 202 50.22 55.17 -53.75
N LYS A 203 51.26 54.33 -53.69
CA LYS A 203 52.68 54.60 -54.07
C LYS A 203 53.72 53.98 -53.11
N LYS A 204 54.70 53.27 -53.71
CA LYS A 204 56.15 53.08 -53.39
C LYS A 204 56.51 51.72 -54.02
N GLN A 205 57.49 51.54 -54.92
CA GLN A 205 58.67 52.31 -55.32
C GLN A 205 58.76 52.39 -56.84
#